data_AF-A0AAQ3RG85-F1
#
_entry.id   AF-A0AAQ3RG85-F1
#
_cell.length_a   1.000
_cell.length_b   1.000
_cell.length_c   1.000
_cell.angle_alpha   90.00
_cell.angle_beta   90.00
_cell.angle_gamma   90.00
#
_symmetry.space_group_name_H-M   'P 1'
#
loop_
_entity.id
_entity.type
_entity.pdbx_description
1 polymer ?
#
loop_
_entity_poly.entity_id
_entity_poly.type
_entity_poly.pdbx_seq_one_letter_code
_entity_poly.pdbx_strand_id
1 'polypeptide(L)'
;MCSNNNTLAQFCGSESDSSVNGNFSVSCPTQACPPPYEYTVDCFCAAPLVVNYRLKSPGFSDFRTYINAFQSMMSRGLKIRIDQFYIQKFEWEEGPRLGMHLKLFPLYVDNNSSHVFNTSEVLRLRNSFLDFDLPTNDLFGPFELLDFILLDPYRDGKSQKLLMIS
;
A
#
# COMPACT_ATOMS: atom_id res chain seq x y z
N MET A 1 0.17 -28.71 -16.46
CA MET A 1 0.60 -30.09 -16.13
C MET A 1 2.11 -30.13 -16.18
N CYS A 2 2.80 -30.31 -15.06
CA CYS A 2 4.25 -30.51 -15.06
C CYS A 2 4.52 -32.01 -15.22
N SER A 3 5.22 -32.39 -16.30
CA SER A 3 5.68 -33.76 -16.51
C SER A 3 6.95 -34.01 -15.69
N ASN A 4 6.95 -35.15 -15.00
CA ASN A 4 8.02 -35.62 -14.14
C ASN A 4 9.30 -35.89 -14.94
N ASN A 5 10.37 -35.14 -14.67
CA ASN A 5 11.71 -35.72 -14.71
C ASN A 5 12.70 -34.92 -13.85
N ASN A 6 13.57 -35.68 -13.20
CA ASN A 6 14.39 -35.37 -12.04
C ASN A 6 15.27 -34.09 -12.13
N THR A 7 15.57 -33.54 -10.94
CA THR A 7 16.68 -32.62 -10.56
C THR A 7 16.53 -31.10 -10.65
N LEU A 8 15.35 -30.54 -10.91
CA LEU A 8 15.13 -29.08 -10.81
C LEU A 8 13.95 -28.65 -9.94
N ALA A 9 13.61 -29.44 -8.91
CA ALA A 9 12.47 -29.17 -8.03
C ALA A 9 12.68 -28.00 -7.04
N GLN A 10 13.87 -27.36 -7.02
CA GLN A 10 14.19 -26.33 -6.03
C GLN A 10 13.87 -24.89 -6.49
N PHE A 11 13.32 -24.72 -7.71
CA PHE A 11 12.92 -23.40 -8.23
C PHE A 11 11.43 -23.28 -8.59
N CYS A 12 10.59 -24.20 -8.11
CA CYS A 12 9.16 -23.87 -7.96
C CYS A 12 8.98 -23.29 -6.57
N GLY A 13 9.18 -21.97 -6.45
CA GLY A 13 8.54 -21.25 -5.36
C GLY A 13 7.05 -21.53 -5.45
N SER A 14 6.45 -22.02 -4.36
CA SER A 14 4.99 -21.92 -4.19
C SER A 14 4.58 -20.48 -4.51
N GLU A 15 3.35 -20.28 -5.01
CA GLU A 15 2.70 -18.96 -5.00
C GLU A 15 2.66 -18.48 -3.55
N SER A 16 3.78 -17.91 -3.11
CA SER A 16 4.09 -17.64 -1.72
C SER A 16 3.55 -16.28 -1.43
N ASP A 17 2.58 -16.21 -0.52
CA ASP A 17 2.06 -15.02 0.14
C ASP A 17 2.90 -13.78 -0.18
N SER A 18 2.42 -12.99 -1.12
CA SER A 18 3.01 -11.73 -1.55
C SER A 18 2.80 -10.61 -0.52
N SER A 19 2.53 -10.98 0.74
CA SER A 19 2.59 -10.10 1.88
C SER A 19 4.03 -9.62 2.05
N VAL A 20 4.27 -8.39 1.62
CA VAL A 20 5.60 -7.76 1.65
C VAL A 20 6.09 -7.52 3.08
N ASN A 21 5.17 -7.40 4.03
CA ASN A 21 5.48 -7.25 5.45
C ASN A 21 5.89 -8.59 6.08
N GLY A 22 7.01 -9.15 5.60
CA GLY A 22 7.79 -10.13 6.32
C GLY A 22 8.76 -9.42 7.28
N ASN A 23 8.54 -9.63 8.58
CA ASN A 23 9.52 -9.46 9.66
C ASN A 23 9.78 -8.03 10.21
N PHE A 24 8.74 -7.28 10.58
CA PHE A 24 8.88 -6.38 11.73
C PHE A 24 8.59 -7.21 12.99
N SER A 25 9.64 -7.64 13.73
CA SER A 25 9.48 -8.31 15.02
C SER A 25 9.05 -7.31 16.12
N VAL A 26 8.09 -6.45 15.82
CA VAL A 26 7.52 -5.55 16.79
C VAL A 26 6.42 -6.31 17.50
N SER A 27 6.72 -6.74 18.73
CA SER A 27 5.73 -7.38 19.59
C SER A 27 4.83 -6.29 20.17
N CYS A 28 3.74 -6.00 19.47
CA CYS A 28 2.69 -5.12 20.00
C CYS A 28 1.92 -5.80 21.14
N PRO A 29 1.23 -5.02 21.98
CA PRO A 29 0.36 -5.57 23.01
C PRO A 29 -0.61 -6.61 22.42
N THR A 30 -0.93 -7.65 23.19
CA THR A 30 -1.83 -8.73 22.75
C THR A 30 -3.25 -8.24 22.49
N GLN A 31 -3.64 -7.10 23.07
CA GLN A 31 -4.93 -6.49 22.84
C GLN A 31 -4.97 -5.86 21.45
N ALA A 32 -5.67 -6.50 20.52
CA ALA A 32 -5.81 -5.98 19.16
C ALA A 32 -6.46 -4.60 19.12
N CYS A 33 -6.10 -3.80 18.11
CA CYS A 33 -6.80 -2.58 17.78
C CYS A 33 -8.27 -2.87 17.43
N PRO A 34 -9.23 -2.04 17.87
CA PRO A 34 -10.62 -2.21 17.47
C PRO A 34 -10.76 -1.98 15.96
N PRO A 35 -11.50 -2.81 15.20
CA PRO A 35 -11.75 -2.53 13.79
C PRO A 35 -12.44 -1.16 13.60
N PRO A 36 -12.06 -0.36 12.58
CA PRO A 36 -11.14 -0.68 11.49
C PRO A 36 -9.69 -0.20 11.72
N TYR A 37 -9.28 0.01 12.97
CA TYR A 37 -7.92 0.42 13.32
C TYR A 37 -6.97 -0.78 13.29
N GLU A 38 -5.73 -0.53 12.90
CA GLU A 38 -4.68 -1.54 12.85
C GLU A 38 -3.41 -1.00 13.50
N TYR A 39 -2.52 -1.90 13.93
CA TYR A 39 -1.23 -1.52 14.49
C TYR A 39 -0.29 -0.99 13.39
N THR A 40 0.33 0.15 13.66
CA THR A 40 1.53 0.60 12.95
C THR A 40 2.77 -0.11 13.49
N VAL A 41 3.92 0.10 12.85
CA VAL A 41 5.23 -0.39 13.35
C VAL A 41 5.60 0.09 14.75
N ASP A 42 4.96 1.15 15.25
CA ASP A 42 5.18 1.70 16.59
C ASP A 42 4.18 1.17 17.63
N CYS A 43 3.38 0.15 17.28
CA CYS A 43 2.27 -0.36 18.10
C CYS A 43 1.23 0.70 18.48
N PHE A 44 1.09 1.69 17.61
CA PHE A 44 0.04 2.69 17.68
C PHE A 44 -1.14 2.22 16.83
N CYS A 45 -2.35 2.23 17.40
CA CYS A 45 -3.55 1.90 16.64
C CYS A 45 -3.94 3.08 15.76
N ALA A 46 -4.03 2.89 14.45
CA ALA A 46 -4.51 3.93 13.55
C ALA A 46 -5.35 3.34 12.42
N ALA A 47 -6.31 4.10 11.89
CA ALA A 47 -7.14 3.68 10.77
C ALA A 47 -6.40 3.99 9.46
N PRO A 48 -6.06 3.00 8.63
CA PRO A 48 -5.37 3.26 7.37
C PRO A 48 -6.33 3.81 6.31
N LEU A 49 -5.80 4.57 5.36
CA LEU A 49 -6.41 4.71 4.04
C LEU A 49 -6.02 3.50 3.20
N VAL A 50 -7.00 2.89 2.53
CA VAL A 50 -6.81 1.69 1.74
C VAL A 50 -6.87 2.04 0.26
N VAL A 51 -5.85 1.65 -0.49
CA VAL A 51 -5.70 2.01 -1.90
C VAL A 51 -5.39 0.77 -2.73
N ASN A 52 -6.21 0.50 -3.72
CA ASN A 52 -5.92 -0.49 -4.74
C ASN A 52 -5.25 0.23 -5.91
N TYR A 53 -4.02 -0.15 -6.21
CA TYR A 53 -3.16 0.53 -7.17
C TYR A 53 -2.53 -0.47 -8.13
N ARG A 54 -2.28 -0.07 -9.37
CA ARG A 54 -1.73 -0.95 -10.39
C ARG A 54 -0.58 -0.31 -11.16
N LEU A 55 0.48 -1.08 -11.38
CA LEU A 55 1.48 -0.81 -12.42
C LEU A 55 1.04 -1.51 -13.70
N LYS A 56 0.82 -0.77 -14.78
CA LYS A 56 0.28 -1.33 -16.03
C LYS A 56 1.33 -2.05 -16.87
N SER A 57 2.59 -1.63 -16.76
CA SER A 57 3.70 -2.20 -17.53
C SER A 57 5.04 -1.84 -16.86
N PRO A 58 5.34 -2.37 -15.65
CA PRO A 58 6.64 -2.14 -15.02
C PRO A 58 7.77 -2.74 -15.86
N GLY A 59 8.94 -2.10 -15.83
CA GLY A 59 10.15 -2.53 -16.53
C GLY A 59 10.90 -3.69 -15.86
N PHE A 60 10.24 -4.45 -14.98
CA PHE A 60 10.80 -5.57 -14.24
C PHE A 60 9.80 -6.73 -14.15
N SER A 61 10.30 -7.94 -13.90
CA SER A 61 9.49 -9.15 -13.72
C SER A 61 9.45 -9.68 -12.28
N ASP A 62 10.32 -9.18 -11.40
CA ASP A 62 10.31 -9.50 -9.97
C ASP A 62 10.24 -8.22 -9.15
N PHE A 63 9.07 -7.94 -8.58
CA PHE A 63 8.84 -6.74 -7.78
C PHE A 63 9.61 -6.76 -6.45
N ARG A 64 10.00 -7.93 -5.93
CA ARG A 64 10.60 -8.04 -4.60
C ARG A 64 11.90 -7.24 -4.46
N THR A 65 12.68 -7.17 -5.54
CA THR A 65 13.92 -6.39 -5.61
C THR A 65 13.66 -4.87 -5.58
N TYR A 66 12.44 -4.43 -5.89
CA TYR A 66 12.07 -3.02 -6.06
C TYR A 66 11.11 -2.49 -4.99
N ILE A 67 10.68 -3.31 -4.02
CA ILE A 67 9.77 -2.90 -2.94
C ILE A 67 10.25 -1.61 -2.25
N ASN A 68 11.50 -1.58 -1.77
CA ASN A 68 12.04 -0.43 -1.05
C ASN A 68 12.13 0.82 -1.94
N ALA A 69 12.49 0.62 -3.21
CA ALA A 69 12.55 1.70 -4.20
C ALA A 69 11.15 2.27 -4.48
N PHE A 70 10.14 1.39 -4.63
CA PHE A 70 8.75 1.76 -4.81
C PHE A 70 8.21 2.51 -3.59
N GLN A 71 8.40 1.99 -2.37
CA GLN A 71 7.98 2.68 -1.14
C GLN A 71 8.64 4.06 -1.02
N SER A 72 9.94 4.18 -1.30
CA SER A 72 10.63 5.47 -1.27
C SER A 72 10.09 6.43 -2.34
N MET A 73 9.81 5.96 -3.55
CA MET A 73 9.25 6.79 -4.62
C MET A 73 7.85 7.28 -4.26
N MET A 74 6.96 6.37 -3.85
CA MET A 74 5.59 6.68 -3.47
C MET A 74 5.54 7.64 -2.28
N SER A 75 6.34 7.39 -1.24
CA SER A 75 6.36 8.26 -0.06
C SER A 75 6.80 9.69 -0.39
N ARG A 76 7.82 9.85 -1.26
CA ARG A 76 8.27 11.17 -1.73
C ARG A 76 7.19 11.88 -2.54
N GLY A 77 6.57 11.20 -3.49
CA GLY A 77 5.54 11.78 -4.34
C GLY A 77 4.25 12.14 -3.58
N LEU A 78 3.85 11.31 -2.61
CA LEU A 78 2.73 11.56 -1.70
C LEU A 78 3.07 12.57 -0.60
N LYS A 79 4.35 12.96 -0.46
CA LYS A 79 4.88 13.86 0.58
C LYS A 79 4.53 13.36 2.00
N ILE A 80 4.74 12.07 2.24
CA ILE A 80 4.58 11.40 3.54
C ILE A 80 5.89 10.73 3.97
N ARG A 81 6.01 10.33 5.24
CA ARG A 81 7.15 9.52 5.67
C ARG A 81 7.01 8.08 5.18
N ILE A 82 8.15 7.40 5.00
CA ILE A 82 8.20 6.03 4.47
C ILE A 82 7.50 5.01 5.38
N ASP A 83 7.53 5.23 6.69
CA ASP A 83 6.85 4.43 7.71
C ASP A 83 5.33 4.63 7.76
N GLN A 84 4.80 5.58 6.98
CA GLN A 84 3.36 5.73 6.77
C GLN A 84 2.86 4.90 5.59
N PHE A 85 3.72 4.38 4.71
CA PHE A 85 3.33 3.73 3.46
C PHE A 85 3.64 2.23 3.47
N TYR A 86 2.60 1.42 3.41
CA TYR A 86 2.69 -0.05 3.48
C TYR A 86 2.14 -0.69 2.23
N ILE A 87 2.89 -1.66 1.70
CA ILE A 87 2.41 -2.58 0.68
C ILE A 87 1.87 -3.79 1.43
N GLN A 88 0.56 -3.90 1.56
CA GLN A 88 -0.05 -5.04 2.26
C GLN A 88 0.18 -6.32 1.46
N LYS A 89 -0.08 -6.27 0.16
CA LYS A 89 0.18 -7.36 -0.78
C LYS A 89 0.29 -6.86 -2.21
N PHE A 90 0.86 -7.67 -3.09
CA PHE A 90 0.92 -7.43 -4.53
C PHE A 90 0.68 -8.72 -5.32
N GLU A 91 0.11 -8.63 -6.52
CA GLU A 91 -0.21 -9.81 -7.35
C GLU A 91 0.06 -9.47 -8.81
N TRP A 92 0.65 -10.41 -9.56
CA TRP A 92 0.85 -10.25 -11.00
C TRP A 92 -0.45 -10.58 -11.75
N GLU A 93 -0.85 -9.70 -12.66
CA GLU A 93 -2.01 -9.86 -13.54
C GLU A 93 -1.57 -10.14 -14.98
N GLU A 94 -2.53 -10.58 -15.81
CA GLU A 94 -2.32 -10.77 -17.25
C GLU A 94 -1.87 -9.47 -17.94
N GLY A 95 -0.83 -9.59 -18.78
CA GLY A 95 -0.32 -8.49 -19.60
C GLY A 95 0.65 -7.57 -18.84
N PRO A 96 1.85 -8.09 -18.51
CA PRO A 96 2.67 -7.80 -17.31
C PRO A 96 2.18 -6.63 -16.44
N ARG A 97 1.13 -6.83 -15.64
CA ARG A 97 0.66 -5.79 -14.69
C ARG A 97 0.87 -6.26 -13.27
N LEU A 98 1.08 -5.30 -12.38
CA LEU A 98 1.26 -5.56 -10.97
C LEU A 98 0.15 -4.84 -10.18
N GLY A 99 -0.82 -5.59 -9.69
CA GLY A 99 -1.84 -5.10 -8.77
C GLY A 99 -1.28 -5.06 -7.35
N MET A 100 -1.65 -4.05 -6.59
CA MET A 100 -1.18 -3.83 -5.21
C MET A 100 -2.32 -3.36 -4.32
N HIS A 101 -2.32 -3.87 -3.10
CA HIS A 101 -3.15 -3.37 -2.02
C HIS A 101 -2.26 -2.59 -1.05
N LEU A 102 -2.46 -1.28 -1.00
CA LEU A 102 -1.64 -0.35 -0.25
C LEU A 102 -2.40 0.16 0.98
N LYS A 103 -1.66 0.47 2.04
CA LYS A 103 -2.17 1.12 3.25
C LYS A 103 -1.33 2.35 3.57
N LEU A 104 -2.00 3.46 3.82
CA LEU A 104 -1.38 4.68 4.32
C LEU A 104 -1.84 4.89 5.76
N PHE A 105 -0.92 5.09 6.70
CA PHE A 105 -1.24 5.37 8.08
C PHE A 105 -0.99 6.83 8.47
N PRO A 106 -1.81 7.42 9.34
CA PRO A 106 -1.53 8.70 9.97
C PRO A 106 -0.14 8.72 10.60
N LEU A 107 0.48 9.90 10.63
CA LEU A 107 1.82 10.05 11.17
C LEU A 107 1.80 9.80 12.69
N TYR A 108 2.59 8.84 13.15
CA TYR A 108 2.90 8.68 14.56
C TYR A 108 4.15 9.50 14.92
N VAL A 109 4.02 10.35 15.94
CA VAL A 109 5.12 11.11 16.55
C VAL A 109 5.22 10.75 18.03
N ASP A 110 4.08 10.75 18.72
CA ASP A 110 3.94 10.41 20.13
C ASP A 110 2.51 9.91 20.46
N ASN A 111 2.22 9.65 21.73
CA ASN A 111 0.92 9.16 22.19
C ASN A 111 -0.26 10.13 21.98
N ASN A 112 -0.01 11.40 21.64
CA ASN A 112 -1.05 12.37 21.30
C ASN A 112 -1.29 12.47 19.78
N SER A 113 -0.61 11.63 18.99
CA SER A 113 -0.80 11.59 17.54
C SER A 113 -2.24 11.22 17.19
N SER A 114 -2.70 11.71 16.03
CA SER A 114 -4.04 11.36 15.55
C SER A 114 -4.09 9.91 15.09
N HIS A 115 -5.16 9.20 15.48
CA HIS A 115 -5.44 7.85 15.00
C HIS A 115 -6.03 7.81 13.58
N VAL A 116 -6.33 8.98 12.99
CA VAL A 116 -6.95 9.14 11.67
C VAL A 116 -6.35 10.32 10.90
N PHE A 117 -6.41 10.29 9.57
CA PHE A 117 -6.17 11.48 8.76
C PHE A 117 -7.34 12.48 8.88
N ASN A 118 -7.02 13.78 8.82
CA ASN A 118 -8.06 14.80 8.66
C ASN A 118 -8.59 14.82 7.21
N THR A 119 -9.79 15.39 7.00
CA THR A 119 -10.44 15.40 5.68
C THR A 119 -9.57 16.02 4.58
N SER A 120 -8.86 17.11 4.86
CA SER A 120 -7.98 17.76 3.88
C SER A 120 -6.85 16.84 3.42
N GLU A 121 -6.25 16.08 4.33
CA GLU A 121 -5.18 15.14 4.01
C GLU A 121 -5.70 13.93 3.24
N VAL A 122 -6.89 13.42 3.57
CA VAL A 122 -7.53 12.35 2.79
C VAL A 122 -7.72 12.76 1.33
N LEU A 123 -8.24 13.98 1.11
CA LEU A 123 -8.45 14.52 -0.24
C LEU A 123 -7.14 14.78 -0.97
N ARG A 124 -6.15 15.37 -0.27
CA ARG A 124 -4.82 15.60 -0.83
C ARG A 124 -4.18 14.29 -1.29
N LEU A 125 -4.19 13.26 -0.44
CA LEU A 125 -3.60 11.96 -0.75
C LEU A 125 -4.31 11.27 -1.92
N ARG A 126 -5.65 11.26 -1.95
CA ARG A 126 -6.38 10.71 -3.10
C ARG A 126 -6.04 11.45 -4.38
N ASN A 127 -6.05 12.78 -4.36
CA ASN A 127 -5.73 13.57 -5.54
C ASN A 127 -4.29 13.29 -5.98
N SER A 128 -3.33 13.10 -5.06
CA SER A 128 -1.97 12.70 -5.44
C SER A 128 -1.86 11.28 -6.04
N PHE A 129 -2.81 10.38 -5.81
CA PHE A 129 -2.86 9.09 -6.51
C PHE A 129 -3.50 9.20 -7.91
N LEU A 130 -4.34 10.21 -8.12
CA LEU A 130 -4.98 10.52 -9.42
C LEU A 130 -4.06 11.37 -10.31
N ASP A 131 -3.41 12.37 -9.72
CA ASP A 131 -2.51 13.30 -10.37
C ASP A 131 -1.12 12.67 -10.48
N PHE A 132 -0.70 12.46 -11.72
CA PHE A 132 0.54 11.78 -12.11
C PHE A 132 1.83 12.62 -11.84
N ASP A 133 1.89 13.37 -10.74
CA ASP A 133 3.08 14.11 -10.30
C ASP A 133 4.12 13.20 -9.61
N LEU A 134 3.85 11.89 -9.51
CA LEU A 134 4.86 10.91 -9.12
C LEU A 134 5.95 10.89 -10.21
N PRO A 135 7.24 11.00 -9.87
CA PRO A 135 8.31 10.95 -10.86
C PRO A 135 8.21 9.62 -11.61
N THR A 136 7.70 9.69 -12.84
CA THR A 136 7.59 8.55 -13.75
C THR A 136 9.01 8.20 -14.17
N ASN A 137 9.64 7.30 -13.44
CA ASN A 137 10.74 6.54 -13.97
C ASN A 137 10.11 5.38 -14.76
N ASP A 138 10.54 5.18 -16.01
CA ASP A 138 10.12 4.11 -16.91
C ASP A 138 10.16 2.72 -16.24
N LEU A 139 10.97 2.58 -15.18
CA LEU A 139 11.03 1.39 -14.33
C LEU A 139 9.69 0.95 -13.74
N PHE A 140 8.89 1.86 -13.17
CA PHE A 140 7.64 1.49 -12.49
C PHE A 140 6.42 1.56 -13.41
N GLY A 141 6.54 2.29 -14.53
CA GLY A 141 5.61 2.28 -15.65
C GLY A 141 4.22 2.82 -15.29
N PRO A 142 3.36 3.09 -16.30
CA PRO A 142 2.14 3.85 -16.07
C PRO A 142 1.32 3.26 -14.91
N PHE A 143 1.00 4.12 -13.96
CA PHE A 143 0.20 3.81 -12.80
C PHE A 143 -1.29 3.92 -13.07
N GLU A 144 -2.08 3.26 -12.25
CA GLU A 144 -3.53 3.34 -12.27
C GLU A 144 -4.09 3.18 -10.86
N LEU A 145 -4.89 4.15 -10.44
CA LEU A 145 -5.73 4.03 -9.26
C LEU A 145 -6.94 3.17 -9.60
N LEU A 146 -7.04 1.99 -8.99
CA LEU A 146 -8.19 1.10 -9.15
C LEU A 146 -9.30 1.45 -8.16
N ASP A 147 -8.94 1.70 -6.90
CA ASP A 147 -9.90 2.07 -5.86
C ASP A 147 -9.22 2.83 -4.72
N PHE A 148 -9.98 3.71 -4.06
CA PHE A 148 -9.58 4.43 -2.86
C PHE A 148 -10.68 4.26 -1.80
N ILE A 149 -10.50 3.27 -0.93
CA ILE A 149 -11.53 2.78 -0.02
C ILE A 149 -11.48 3.58 1.28
N LEU A 150 -12.59 4.26 1.59
CA LEU A 150 -12.78 4.94 2.87
C LEU A 150 -13.37 4.00 3.92
N LEU A 151 -12.60 3.74 4.98
CA LEU A 151 -13.06 3.07 6.18
C LEU A 151 -13.97 3.98 7.02
N ASP A 152 -14.73 3.40 7.95
CA ASP A 152 -15.77 4.12 8.71
C ASP A 152 -15.32 5.46 9.34
N PRO A 153 -14.12 5.61 9.93
CA PRO A 153 -13.64 6.89 10.45
C PRO A 153 -13.50 8.00 9.41
N TYR A 154 -13.49 7.66 8.12
CA TYR A 154 -13.35 8.59 7.00
C TYR A 154 -14.66 8.83 6.25
N ARG A 155 -15.73 8.06 6.55
CA ARG A 155 -17.01 8.08 5.81
C ARG A 155 -17.93 9.24 6.17
N ASP A 156 -17.46 10.21 6.97
CA ASP A 156 -18.21 11.43 7.23
C ASP A 156 -18.69 12.08 5.92
N GLY A 157 -19.94 12.56 5.93
CA GLY A 157 -20.63 13.03 4.73
C GLY A 157 -19.94 14.20 3.98
N LYS A 158 -18.93 14.83 4.56
CA LYS A 158 -18.08 15.82 3.88
C LYS A 158 -17.02 15.16 3.00
N SER A 159 -16.27 14.20 3.53
CA SER A 159 -15.24 13.47 2.78
C SER A 159 -15.87 12.73 1.61
N GLN A 160 -16.93 11.95 1.86
CA GLN A 160 -17.59 11.14 0.84
C GLN A 160 -18.24 11.98 -0.28
N LYS A 161 -18.81 13.14 0.07
CA LYS A 161 -19.43 14.05 -0.89
C LYS A 161 -18.39 14.77 -1.74
N LEU A 162 -17.24 15.17 -1.19
CA LEU A 162 -16.15 15.75 -1.98
C LEU A 162 -15.54 14.71 -2.93
N LEU A 163 -15.51 13.44 -2.53
CA LEU A 163 -14.97 12.37 -3.37
C LEU A 163 -15.78 12.05 -4.63
N MET A 164 -17.08 12.40 -4.65
CA MET A 164 -17.96 12.19 -5.80
C MET A 164 -18.03 13.38 -6.77
N ILE A 165 -17.40 14.53 -6.45
CA ILE A 165 -17.52 15.78 -7.23
C ILE A 165 -16.25 16.05 -8.07
N SER A 166 -15.18 15.28 -7.86
CA SER A 166 -13.92 15.30 -8.63
C SER A 166 -13.88 14.13 -9.60
#